data_AF-A0A2M7BEA9-F1
#
_entry.id   AF-A0A2M7BEA9-F1
#
_cell.length_a   1.000
_cell.length_b   1.000
_cell.length_c   1.000
_cell.angle_alpha   90.00
_cell.angle_beta   90.00
_cell.angle_gamma   90.00
#
_symmetry.space_group_name_H-M   'P 1'
#
loop_
_entity.id
_entity.type
_entity.pdbx_description
1 polymer ?
#
loop_
_entity_poly.entity_id
_entity_poly.type
_entity_poly.pdbx_seq_one_letter_code
_entity_poly.pdbx_strand_id
1 'polypeptide(L)' 'MFKKTHLFFLLIVGLAFFLRFIFLTKSPPGFYVDEAAVGYNAYSILKTGADEYGKKFPLFFRSFGDYKMPLNIYLTV' A
#
# COMPACT_ATOMS: atom_id res chain seq x y z
N MET A 1 19.09 15.63 29.50
CA MET A 1 20.33 15.91 28.75
C MET A 1 20.35 15.00 27.52
N PHE A 2 20.04 15.54 26.34
CA PHE A 2 20.07 14.74 25.11
C PHE A 2 21.50 14.24 24.87
N LYS A 3 21.72 12.93 25.01
CA LYS A 3 23.00 12.32 24.65
C LYS A 3 23.23 12.52 23.15
N LYS A 4 24.49 12.71 22.74
CA LYS A 4 24.87 12.89 21.33
C LYS A 4 24.26 11.82 20.41
N THR A 5 24.07 10.60 20.90
CA THR A 5 23.39 9.49 20.21
C THR A 5 21.93 9.81 19.83
N HIS A 6 21.15 10.45 20.71
CA HIS A 6 19.77 10.83 20.40
C HIS A 6 19.71 11.95 19.37
N LEU A 7 20.65 12.90 19.43
CA LEU A 7 20.74 13.96 18.44
C LEU A 7 21.10 13.38 17.06
N PHE A 8 22.05 12.46 17.01
CA PHE A 8 22.43 11.76 15.79
C PHE A 8 21.25 10.96 15.20
N PHE A 9 20.51 10.24 16.04
CA PHE A 9 19.32 9.51 15.62
C PHE A 9 18.24 10.43 15.05
N LEU A 10 17.94 11.55 15.73
CA LEU A 10 17.00 12.56 15.25
C LEU A 10 17.43 13.14 13.90
N LEU A 11 18.73 13.32 13.69
CA LEU A 11 19.28 13.82 12.43
C LEU A 11 19.07 12.80 11.29
N ILE A 12 19.29 11.50 11.53
CA ILE A 12 19.02 10.44 10.56
C ILE A 12 17.53 10.37 10.22
N VAL A 13 16.65 10.37 11.23
CA VAL A 13 15.20 10.31 11.02
C VAL A 13 14.70 11.55 10.27
N GLY A 14 15.19 12.73 10.64
CA GLY A 14 14.88 13.97 9.94
C GLY A 14 15.32 13.93 8.48
N LEU A 15 16.57 13.51 8.20
CA LEU A 15 17.07 13.38 6.83
C LEU A 15 16.24 12.39 6.00
N ALA A 16 15.92 11.22 6.56
CA ALA A 16 15.08 10.22 5.90
C ALA A 16 13.69 10.76 5.58
N PHE A 17 13.08 11.50 6.50
CA PHE A 17 11.80 12.17 6.29
C PHE A 17 11.87 13.16 5.13
N PHE A 18 12.83 14.08 5.13
CA PHE A 18 12.95 15.08 4.06
C PHE A 18 13.18 14.44 2.69
N LEU A 19 14.09 13.45 2.60
CA LEU A 19 14.34 12.72 1.36
C LEU A 19 13.08 12.02 0.86
N ARG A 20 12.31 11.35 1.74
CA ARG A 20 11.07 10.68 1.34
C ARG A 20 10.01 11.67 0.84
N PHE A 21 9.82 12.77 1.54
CA PHE A 21 8.75 13.73 1.24
C PHE A 21 9.02 14.58 -0.01
N ILE A 22 10.28 14.98 -0.26
CA ILE A 22 10.65 15.77 -1.45
C ILE A 22 10.36 14.98 -2.75
N PHE A 23 10.54 13.66 -2.72
CA PHE A 23 10.34 12.79 -3.89
C PHE A 23 9.01 12.03 -3.85
N LEU A 24 8.09 12.34 -2.92
CA LEU A 24 6.87 11.56 -2.72
C LEU A 24 6.00 11.45 -3.98
N THR A 25 5.95 12.50 -4.80
CA THR A 25 5.17 12.53 -6.05
C THR A 25 5.94 12.00 -7.26
N LYS A 26 7.25 11.82 -7.13
CA LYS A 26 8.14 11.41 -8.23
C LYS A 26 8.64 9.98 -8.10
N SER A 27 8.66 9.41 -6.89
CA SER A 27 9.22 8.10 -6.61
C SER A 27 8.51 7.38 -5.45
N PRO A 28 8.08 6.12 -5.65
CA PRO A 28 8.02 5.42 -6.93
C PRO A 28 6.94 6.03 -7.86
N PRO A 29 7.11 6.01 -9.19
CA PRO A 29 6.10 6.48 -10.11
C PRO A 29 4.94 5.47 -10.22
N GLY A 30 3.75 5.89 -9.81
CA GLY A 30 2.53 5.07 -9.92
C GLY A 30 2.52 3.85 -8.99
N PHE A 31 1.51 3.00 -9.19
CA PHE A 31 1.38 1.75 -8.45
C PHE A 31 2.09 0.62 -9.19
N TYR A 32 2.77 -0.25 -8.45
CA TYR A 32 3.16 -1.53 -9.00
C TYR A 32 1.90 -2.38 -9.26
N VAL A 33 2.04 -3.39 -10.12
CA VAL A 33 0.92 -4.16 -10.64
C VAL A 33 0.15 -4.88 -9.51
N ASP A 34 0.84 -5.30 -8.46
CA ASP A 34 0.23 -5.92 -7.29
C ASP A 34 -0.57 -4.94 -6.42
N GLU A 35 -0.03 -3.74 -6.17
CA GLU A 35 -0.65 -2.61 -5.46
C GLU A 35 -1.91 -2.14 -6.19
N ALA A 36 -1.81 -1.97 -7.52
CA ALA A 36 -2.93 -1.56 -8.35
C ALA A 36 -4.08 -2.57 -8.29
N ALA A 37 -3.79 -3.86 -8.34
CA ALA A 37 -4.81 -4.90 -8.24
C ALA A 37 -5.44 -5.00 -6.84
N VAL A 38 -4.69 -4.74 -5.76
CA VAL A 38 -5.28 -4.64 -4.41
C VAL A 38 -6.27 -3.47 -4.37
N GLY A 39 -5.85 -2.29 -4.79
CA GLY A 39 -6.70 -1.09 -4.80
C GLY A 39 -7.93 -1.25 -5.69
N TYR A 40 -7.78 -1.83 -6.89
CA TYR A 40 -8.88 -2.07 -7.82
C TYR A 40 -9.91 -3.05 -7.25
N ASN A 41 -9.48 -4.19 -6.71
CA ASN A 41 -10.41 -5.14 -6.10
C ASN A 41 -11.10 -4.55 -4.88
N ALA A 42 -10.41 -3.75 -4.07
CA ALA A 42 -10.99 -3.10 -2.91
C ALA A 42 -12.09 -2.11 -3.33
N TYR A 43 -11.80 -1.29 -4.34
CA TYR A 43 -12.77 -0.38 -4.96
C TYR A 43 -13.96 -1.14 -5.59
N SER A 44 -13.69 -2.24 -6.30
CA SER A 44 -14.73 -3.07 -6.94
C SER A 44 -15.66 -3.70 -5.91
N ILE A 45 -15.11 -4.24 -4.82
CA ILE A 45 -15.90 -4.78 -3.70
C ILE A 45 -16.77 -3.68 -3.08
N LEU A 46 -16.21 -2.50 -2.83
CA LEU A 46 -16.95 -1.37 -2.27
C LEU A 46 -18.12 -0.95 -3.17
N LYS A 47 -17.93 -0.96 -4.50
CA LYS A 47 -18.95 -0.51 -5.46
C LYS A 47 -19.96 -1.57 -5.87
N THR A 48 -19.54 -2.82 -5.98
CA THR A 48 -20.32 -3.89 -6.63
C THR A 48 -20.49 -5.12 -5.75
N GLY A 49 -19.74 -5.21 -4.65
CA GLY A 49 -19.66 -6.42 -3.81
C GLY A 49 -18.91 -7.57 -4.47
N ALA A 50 -18.24 -7.34 -5.61
CA ALA A 50 -17.52 -8.36 -6.37
C ALA A 50 -16.08 -7.97 -6.70
N ASP A 51 -15.22 -8.97 -6.84
CA ASP A 51 -13.84 -8.82 -7.29
C ASP A 51 -13.73 -8.56 -8.80
N GLU A 52 -12.51 -8.41 -9.31
CA GLU A 52 -12.20 -8.17 -10.73
C GLU A 52 -12.68 -9.29 -11.68
N TYR A 53 -13.05 -10.45 -11.14
CA TYR A 53 -13.59 -11.60 -11.88
C TYR A 53 -15.10 -11.79 -11.64
N GLY A 54 -15.77 -10.86 -10.97
CA GLY A 54 -17.21 -10.92 -10.68
C GLY A 54 -17.58 -11.86 -9.53
N LYS A 55 -16.61 -12.40 -8.78
CA LYS A 55 -16.86 -13.23 -7.61
C LYS A 55 -17.26 -12.35 -6.44
N LYS A 56 -18.45 -12.61 -5.88
CA LYS A 56 -18.96 -11.84 -4.74
C LYS A 56 -18.23 -12.21 -3.46
N PHE A 57 -17.78 -11.20 -2.72
CA PHE A 57 -17.11 -11.32 -1.42
C PHE A 57 -16.18 -12.54 -1.28
N PRO A 58 -15.14 -12.67 -2.13
CA PRO A 58 -14.25 -13.81 -2.08
C PRO A 58 -13.40 -13.80 -0.81
N LEU A 59 -13.12 -14.99 -0.27
CA LEU A 59 -12.12 -15.18 0.79
C LEU A 59 -10.69 -15.20 0.23
N PHE A 60 -10.53 -15.41 -1.08
CA PHE A 60 -9.25 -15.38 -1.76
C PHE A 60 -9.45 -14.70 -3.11
N PHE A 61 -8.72 -13.61 -3.34
CA PHE A 61 -8.83 -12.82 -4.56
C PHE A 61 -7.86 -13.36 -5.59
N ARG A 62 -8.38 -13.85 -6.71
CA ARG A 62 -7.52 -14.25 -7.83
C ARG A 62 -6.80 -13.00 -8.34
N SER A 63 -5.50 -13.10 -8.63
CA SER A 63 -4.71 -12.00 -9.20
C SER A 63 -3.42 -12.55 -9.80
N PHE A 64 -3.13 -12.24 -11.07
CA PHE A 64 -1.88 -12.62 -11.77
C PHE A 64 -1.47 -14.10 -11.66
N GLY A 65 -2.44 -15.02 -11.71
CA GLY A 65 -2.16 -16.46 -11.62
C GLY A 65 -1.92 -16.98 -10.20
N ASP A 66 -2.03 -16.12 -9.19
CA ASP A 66 -1.99 -16.45 -7.77
C ASP A 66 -3.27 -15.97 -7.05
N TYR A 67 -3.35 -16.18 -5.74
CA TYR A 67 -4.42 -15.71 -4.88
C TYR A 67 -3.88 -14.78 -3.78
N LYS A 68 -4.46 -13.59 -3.69
CA LYS A 68 -4.13 -12.60 -2.66
C LYS A 68 -4.98 -12.79 -1.43
N MET A 69 -4.35 -12.52 -0.28
CA MET A 69 -5.02 -12.51 1.02
C MET A 69 -6.13 -11.45 1.06
N PRO A 70 -7.32 -11.81 1.55
CA PRO A 70 -8.50 -10.96 1.47
C PRO A 70 -8.41 -9.73 2.39
N LEU A 71 -7.68 -9.85 3.50
CA LEU A 71 -7.63 -8.84 4.54
C LEU A 71 -7.15 -7.49 4.01
N ASN A 72 -6.08 -7.51 3.20
CA ASN A 72 -5.54 -6.29 2.60
C ASN A 72 -6.58 -5.62 1.71
N ILE A 73 -7.35 -6.39 0.94
CA ILE A 73 -8.33 -5.85 0.01
C ILE A 73 -9.56 -5.30 0.76
N TYR A 74 -10.08 -6.03 1.75
CA TYR A 74 -11.25 -5.57 2.51
C TYR A 74 -10.98 -4.38 3.43
N LEU A 75 -9.74 -4.18 3.89
CA LEU A 75 -9.37 -3.09 4.80
C LEU A 75 -8.71 -1.89 4.10
N THR A 76 -8.51 -1.95 2.78
CA THR A 76 -7.87 -0.85 2.03
C THR A 76 -8.76 0.39 1.94
N VAL A 77 -10.09 0.21 1.87
CA VAL A 77 -11.10 1.28 1.71
C VAL A 77 -12.18 1.24 2.78
#